data_AF-A0A4Z1I8D1-F1
#
_entry.id   AF-A0A4Z1I8D1-F1
#
_cell.length_a   1.000
_cell.length_b   1.000
_cell.length_c   1.000
_cell.angle_alpha   90.00
_cell.angle_beta   90.00
_cell.angle_gamma   90.00
#
_symmetry.space_group_name_H-M   'P 1'
#
loop_
_entity.id
_entity.type
_entity.pdbx_description
1 polymer ?
#
loop_
_entity_poly.entity_id
_entity_poly.type
_entity_poly.pdbx_seq_one_letter_code
_entity_poly.pdbx_strand_id
1 'polypeptide(L)'
;MHSRARARELTAARRIGRHRGFGKRKGTADARMPSQVVWMRRLRVLRRLLVKYRASGKIDKHLYHELYHLSKGNTFKHKRALVEHIHRAKAEKARERLLKEEMDAKRAKTKAARERKAERNQAKKAAQFGEVEETETK
;
A
#
# COMPACT_ATOMS: atom_id res chain seq x y z
N MET A 1 40.97 43.45 9.40
CA MET A 1 40.35 42.28 8.70
C MET A 1 39.52 41.47 9.70
N HIS A 2 38.22 41.25 9.47
CA HIS A 2 37.38 40.44 10.37
C HIS A 2 37.38 38.96 9.97
N SER A 3 38.32 38.17 10.54
CA SER A 3 38.40 36.74 10.27
C SER A 3 37.25 35.94 10.90
N ARG A 4 36.69 34.99 10.13
CA ARG A 4 35.61 34.08 10.57
C ARG A 4 36.13 32.74 11.10
N ALA A 5 37.45 32.55 11.24
CA ALA A 5 38.05 31.27 11.61
C ALA A 5 37.44 30.66 12.90
N ARG A 6 37.44 31.43 14.01
CA ARG A 6 36.86 31.01 15.30
C ARG A 6 35.36 30.68 15.21
N ALA A 7 34.60 31.44 14.42
CA ALA A 7 33.17 31.20 14.24
C ALA A 7 32.88 29.91 13.45
N ARG A 8 33.71 29.58 12.46
CA ARG A 8 33.63 28.33 11.70
C ARG A 8 33.97 27.13 12.58
N GLU A 9 35.03 27.22 13.37
CA GLU A 9 35.44 26.19 14.32
C GLU A 9 34.33 25.89 15.34
N LEU A 10 33.74 26.93 15.95
CA LEU A 10 32.60 26.78 16.86
C LEU A 10 31.39 26.14 16.18
N THR A 11 31.13 26.48 14.91
CA THR A 11 30.03 25.89 14.13
C THR A 11 30.28 24.40 13.87
N ALA A 12 31.52 24.01 13.56
CA ALA A 12 31.91 22.61 13.41
C ALA A 12 31.75 21.82 14.73
N ALA A 13 32.21 22.38 15.85
CA ALA A 13 32.02 21.81 17.17
C ALA A 13 30.52 21.66 17.53
N ARG A 14 29.69 22.65 17.21
CA ARG A 14 28.24 22.58 17.39
C ARG A 14 27.57 21.52 16.54
N ARG A 15 28.06 21.28 15.31
CA ARG A 15 27.52 20.26 14.38
C ARG A 15 27.68 18.85 14.94
N ILE A 16 28.82 18.56 15.58
CA ILE A 16 29.08 17.28 16.26
C ILE A 16 28.40 17.18 17.65
N GLY A 17 27.65 18.21 18.08
CA GLY A 17 26.84 18.18 19.29
C GLY A 17 27.42 18.92 20.50
N ARG A 18 28.64 19.49 20.43
CA ARG A 18 29.22 20.27 21.53
C ARG A 18 28.43 21.58 21.75
N HIS A 19 28.49 22.11 22.97
CA HIS A 19 27.83 23.37 23.37
C HIS A 19 26.29 23.40 23.22
N ARG A 20 25.59 22.25 23.28
CA ARG A 20 24.11 22.15 23.18
C ARG A 20 23.38 21.72 24.47
N GLY A 21 24.13 21.55 25.56
CA GLY A 21 23.60 21.16 26.89
C GLY A 21 22.66 22.21 27.50
N PHE A 22 21.97 21.85 28.58
CA PHE A 22 20.91 22.68 29.20
C PHE A 22 21.39 24.08 29.59
N GLY A 23 22.59 24.22 30.18
CA GLY A 23 23.13 25.53 30.57
C GLY A 23 23.41 26.50 29.40
N LYS A 24 23.45 26.01 28.16
CA LYS A 24 23.60 26.85 26.95
C LYS A 24 22.24 27.17 26.27
N ARG A 25 21.13 26.68 26.81
CA ARG A 25 19.78 26.95 26.29
C ARG A 25 19.21 28.15 27.04
N LYS A 26 18.78 29.19 26.30
CA LYS A 26 18.23 30.44 26.86
C LYS A 26 16.77 30.70 26.48
N GLY A 27 16.18 29.88 25.60
CA GLY A 27 14.79 29.99 25.16
C GLY A 27 14.07 28.64 25.21
N THR A 28 12.74 28.67 25.12
CA THR A 28 11.87 27.47 25.19
C THR A 28 12.14 26.50 24.03
N ALA A 29 11.67 25.25 24.18
CA ALA A 29 11.81 24.24 23.13
C ALA A 29 11.15 24.68 21.81
N ASP A 30 9.94 25.24 21.90
CA ASP A 30 9.17 25.68 20.75
C ASP A 30 9.80 26.91 20.06
N ALA A 31 10.36 27.87 20.82
CA ALA A 31 11.11 28.98 20.24
C ALA A 31 12.38 28.53 19.49
N ARG A 32 13.03 27.45 19.96
CA ARG A 32 14.25 26.90 19.33
C ARG A 32 13.93 26.04 18.11
N MET A 33 12.84 25.27 18.18
CA MET A 33 12.36 24.39 17.12
C MET A 33 10.83 24.27 17.22
N PRO A 34 10.07 25.09 16.47
CA PRO A 34 8.62 25.09 16.56
C PRO A 34 8.01 23.74 16.18
N SER A 35 7.03 23.31 16.97
CA SER A 35 6.32 22.05 16.79
C SER A 35 5.65 21.96 15.41
N GLN A 36 5.13 23.10 14.93
CA GLN A 36 4.55 23.24 13.60
C GLN A 36 5.55 22.91 12.48
N VAL A 37 6.80 23.37 12.60
CA VAL A 37 7.87 23.09 11.61
C VAL A 37 8.21 21.62 11.58
N VAL A 38 8.30 20.97 12.75
CA VAL A 38 8.55 19.52 12.84
C VAL A 38 7.40 18.73 12.21
N TRP A 39 6.16 19.10 12.50
CA TRP A 39 4.97 18.48 11.92
C TRP A 39 4.92 18.63 10.40
N MET A 40 5.17 19.84 9.88
CA MET A 40 5.22 20.11 8.44
C MET A 40 6.30 19.28 7.75
N ARG A 41 7.52 19.24 8.30
CA ARG A 41 8.62 18.43 7.75
C ARG A 41 8.25 16.96 7.69
N ARG A 42 7.68 16.43 8.78
CA ARG A 42 7.26 15.02 8.85
C ARG A 42 6.18 14.71 7.81
N LEU A 43 5.10 15.49 7.75
CA LEU A 43 4.03 15.27 6.77
C LEU A 43 4.52 15.34 5.33
N ARG A 44 5.37 16.31 4.99
CA ARG A 44 5.95 16.43 3.65
C ARG A 44 6.80 15.21 3.29
N VAL A 45 7.60 14.69 4.23
CA VAL A 45 8.40 13.48 4.01
C VAL A 45 7.53 12.26 3.75
N LEU A 46 6.46 12.07 4.53
CA LEU A 46 5.52 10.95 4.36
C LEU A 46 4.77 11.04 3.03
N ARG A 47 4.19 12.20 2.72
CA ARG A 47 3.42 12.40 1.48
C ARG A 47 4.28 12.26 0.23
N ARG A 48 5.50 12.81 0.24
CA ARG A 48 6.45 12.65 -0.88
C ARG A 48 6.79 11.18 -1.13
N LEU A 49 6.93 10.37 -0.08
CA LEU A 49 7.14 8.93 -0.22
C LEU A 49 5.93 8.25 -0.88
N LEU A 50 4.71 8.55 -0.42
CA LEU A 50 3.48 7.99 -0.98
C LEU A 50 3.34 8.31 -2.47
N VAL A 51 3.59 9.57 -2.87
CA VAL A 51 3.55 9.98 -4.28
C VAL A 51 4.57 9.20 -5.10
N LYS A 52 5.81 9.05 -4.62
CA LYS A 52 6.85 8.26 -5.29
C LYS A 52 6.42 6.79 -5.44
N TYR A 53 5.86 6.19 -4.39
CA TYR A 53 5.46 4.78 -4.42
C TYR A 53 4.29 4.54 -5.37
N ARG A 54 3.33 5.47 -5.42
CA ARG A 54 2.22 5.44 -6.39
C ARG A 54 2.73 5.54 -7.83
N ALA A 55 3.63 6.49 -8.10
CA ALA A 55 4.22 6.65 -9.43
C ALA A 55 5.01 5.41 -9.87
N SER A 56 5.72 4.75 -8.95
CA SER A 56 6.43 3.50 -9.22
C SER A 56 5.56 2.23 -9.26
N GLY A 57 4.24 2.36 -9.11
CA GLY A 57 3.33 1.20 -9.06
C GLY A 57 3.46 0.31 -7.82
N LYS A 58 4.25 0.71 -6.81
CA LYS A 58 4.41 -0.05 -5.56
C LYS A 58 3.13 -0.10 -4.73
N ILE A 59 2.30 0.93 -4.84
CA ILE A 59 0.98 1.04 -4.21
C ILE A 59 -0.04 1.48 -5.26
N ASP A 60 -1.29 1.05 -5.10
CA ASP A 60 -2.40 1.48 -5.96
C ASP A 60 -3.02 2.80 -5.47
N LYS A 61 -3.97 3.35 -6.25
CA LYS A 61 -4.66 4.60 -5.92
C LYS A 61 -5.48 4.52 -4.63
N HIS A 62 -6.03 3.33 -4.32
CA HIS A 62 -6.89 3.10 -3.17
C HIS A 62 -6.07 3.10 -1.88
N LEU A 63 -5.01 2.28 -1.82
CA LEU A 63 -4.10 2.24 -0.68
C LEU A 63 -3.38 3.59 -0.51
N TYR A 64 -3.05 4.30 -1.60
CA TYR A 64 -2.51 5.65 -1.51
C TYR A 64 -3.46 6.61 -0.77
N HIS A 65 -4.76 6.59 -1.10
CA HIS A 65 -5.74 7.50 -0.52
C HIS A 65 -5.92 7.27 0.99
N GLU A 66 -6.03 6.00 1.38
CA GLU A 66 -6.11 5.60 2.79
C GLU A 66 -4.86 6.05 3.57
N LEU A 67 -3.67 5.71 3.08
CA LEU A 67 -2.40 6.06 3.73
C LEU A 67 -2.17 7.57 3.79
N TYR A 68 -2.69 8.33 2.83
CA TYR A 68 -2.61 9.78 2.83
C TYR A 68 -3.39 10.39 4.01
N HIS A 69 -4.60 9.89 4.27
CA HIS A 69 -5.42 10.32 5.40
C HIS A 69 -4.85 9.85 6.74
N LEU A 70 -4.38 8.60 6.82
CA LEU A 70 -3.70 8.09 8.03
C LEU A 70 -2.41 8.89 8.34
N SER A 71 -1.68 9.31 7.30
CA SER A 71 -0.53 10.20 7.47
C SER A 71 -0.94 11.56 8.04
N LYS A 72 -2.06 12.14 7.56
CA LYS A 72 -2.64 13.38 8.12
C LYS A 72 -3.05 13.18 9.59
N GLY A 73 -3.60 12.01 9.93
CA GLY A 73 -4.04 11.61 11.27
C GLY A 73 -2.95 11.23 12.26
N ASN A 74 -1.66 11.46 11.96
CA ASN A 74 -0.53 11.20 12.88
C ASN A 74 -0.35 9.71 13.29
N THR A 75 -0.89 8.78 12.50
CA THR A 75 -0.69 7.33 12.69
C THR A 75 0.77 6.93 12.53
N PHE A 76 1.48 7.54 11.57
CA PHE A 76 2.89 7.26 11.29
C PHE A 76 3.82 8.31 11.91
N LYS A 77 4.71 7.88 12.81
CA LYS A 77 5.66 8.78 13.50
C LYS A 77 6.87 9.17 12.65
N HIS A 78 7.28 8.32 11.71
CA HIS A 78 8.41 8.55 10.81
C HIS A 78 8.28 7.70 9.55
N LYS A 79 9.11 7.99 8.54
CA LYS A 79 9.10 7.31 7.24
C LYS A 79 9.16 5.79 7.34
N ARG A 80 9.98 5.24 8.25
CA ARG A 80 10.14 3.79 8.43
C ARG A 80 8.82 3.09 8.80
N ALA A 81 8.07 3.64 9.76
CA ALA A 81 6.78 3.09 10.19
C ALA A 81 5.75 3.04 9.04
N LEU A 82 5.74 4.05 8.17
CA LEU A 82 4.90 4.04 6.97
C LEU A 82 5.32 2.93 6.00
N VAL A 83 6.62 2.75 5.76
CA VAL A 83 7.13 1.68 4.87
C VAL A 83 6.81 0.29 5.42
N GLU A 84 7.04 0.05 6.71
CA GLU A 84 6.71 -1.21 7.38
C GLU A 84 5.21 -1.53 7.27
N HIS A 85 4.35 -0.52 7.47
CA HIS A 85 2.91 -0.68 7.31
C HIS A 85 2.52 -1.01 5.85
N ILE A 86 3.11 -0.33 4.86
CA ILE A 86 2.88 -0.64 3.43
C ILE A 86 3.28 -2.08 3.11
N HIS A 87 4.44 -2.54 3.60
CA HIS A 87 4.90 -3.91 3.33
C HIS A 87 3.94 -4.95 3.89
N ARG A 88 3.46 -4.75 5.13
CA ARG A 88 2.46 -5.62 5.76
C ARG A 88 1.13 -5.62 5.00
N ALA A 89 0.58 -4.44 4.70
CA ALA A 89 -0.68 -4.31 3.97
C ALA A 89 -0.62 -4.97 2.58
N LYS A 90 0.52 -4.84 1.89
CA LYS A 90 0.73 -5.52 0.60
C LYS A 90 0.80 -7.05 0.75
N ALA A 91 1.46 -7.55 1.79
CA ALA A 91 1.55 -8.98 2.05
C ALA A 91 0.17 -9.56 2.37
N GLU A 92 -0.66 -8.85 3.14
CA GLU A 92 -2.05 -9.22 3.41
C GLU A 92 -2.88 -9.29 2.13
N LYS A 93 -2.88 -8.21 1.34
CA LYS A 93 -3.60 -8.16 0.05
C LYS A 93 -3.15 -9.25 -0.94
N ALA A 94 -1.86 -9.58 -0.95
CA ALA A 94 -1.34 -10.67 -1.78
C ALA A 94 -1.87 -12.04 -1.33
N ARG A 95 -1.92 -12.30 -0.01
CA ARG A 95 -2.49 -13.54 0.54
C ARG A 95 -3.99 -13.66 0.22
N GLU A 96 -4.75 -12.59 0.42
CA GLU A 96 -6.18 -12.55 0.09
C GLU A 96 -6.44 -12.84 -1.38
N ARG A 97 -5.62 -12.26 -2.27
CA ARG A 97 -5.72 -12.51 -3.71
C ARG A 97 -5.51 -13.98 -4.05
N LEU A 98 -4.45 -14.60 -3.52
CA LEU A 98 -4.16 -16.01 -3.78
C LEU A 98 -5.29 -16.93 -3.31
N LEU A 99 -5.82 -16.70 -2.11
CA LEU A 99 -6.96 -17.46 -1.59
C LEU A 99 -8.20 -17.30 -2.47
N LYS A 100 -8.47 -16.08 -2.94
CA LYS A 100 -9.59 -15.81 -3.83
C LYS A 100 -9.42 -16.52 -5.19
N GLU A 101 -8.24 -16.43 -5.79
CA GLU A 101 -7.91 -17.09 -7.05
C GLU A 101 -8.07 -18.62 -6.94
N GLU A 102 -7.62 -19.22 -5.84
CA GLU A 102 -7.80 -20.66 -5.59
C GLU A 102 -9.29 -21.05 -5.49
N MET A 103 -10.08 -20.27 -4.76
CA MET A 103 -11.52 -20.52 -4.60
C MET A 103 -12.29 -20.33 -5.90
N ASP A 104 -11.97 -19.31 -6.67
CA ASP A 104 -12.59 -19.04 -7.96
C ASP A 104 -12.23 -20.13 -8.98
N ALA A 105 -10.98 -20.64 -8.97
CA ALA A 105 -10.57 -21.77 -9.78
C ALA A 105 -11.34 -23.06 -9.42
N LYS A 106 -11.53 -23.36 -8.13
CA LYS A 106 -12.35 -24.50 -7.66
C LYS A 106 -13.81 -24.36 -8.10
N ARG A 107 -14.39 -23.17 -8.01
CA ARG A 107 -15.75 -22.87 -8.48
C ARG A 107 -15.88 -23.05 -9.99
N ALA A 108 -14.95 -22.51 -10.77
CA ALA A 108 -14.91 -22.64 -12.22
C ALA A 108 -14.80 -24.10 -12.66
N LYS A 109 -13.93 -24.89 -12.03
CA LYS A 109 -13.80 -26.33 -12.28
C LYS A 109 -15.09 -27.09 -12.02
N THR A 110 -15.75 -26.80 -10.89
CA THR A 110 -17.03 -27.43 -10.53
C THR A 110 -18.14 -27.04 -11.51
N LYS A 111 -18.22 -25.76 -11.90
CA LYS A 111 -19.17 -25.27 -12.89
C LYS A 111 -18.99 -25.95 -14.25
N ALA A 112 -17.76 -26.00 -14.75
CA ALA A 112 -17.44 -26.66 -16.03
C ALA A 112 -17.72 -28.18 -16.00
N ALA A 113 -17.57 -28.84 -14.84
CA ALA A 113 -17.95 -30.25 -14.70
C ALA A 113 -19.48 -30.44 -14.73
N ARG A 114 -20.23 -29.50 -14.14
CA ARG A 114 -21.71 -29.52 -14.15
C ARG A 114 -22.25 -29.27 -15.55
N GLU A 115 -21.70 -28.30 -16.27
CA GLU A 115 -22.08 -27.97 -17.66
C GLU A 115 -21.83 -29.17 -18.59
N ARG A 116 -20.64 -29.77 -18.56
CA ARG A 116 -20.34 -31.00 -19.32
C ARG A 116 -21.28 -32.16 -19.00
N LYS A 117 -21.69 -32.33 -17.74
CA LYS A 117 -22.66 -33.37 -17.35
C LYS A 117 -24.06 -33.06 -17.90
N ALA A 118 -24.47 -31.80 -17.88
CA ALA A 118 -25.75 -31.36 -18.43
C ALA A 118 -25.79 -31.56 -19.95
N GLU A 119 -24.74 -31.13 -20.66
CA GLU A 119 -24.58 -31.33 -22.10
C GLU A 119 -24.63 -32.82 -22.48
N ARG A 120 -23.90 -33.68 -21.75
CA ARG A 120 -23.94 -35.13 -21.98
C ARG A 120 -25.33 -35.72 -21.76
N ASN A 121 -26.05 -35.28 -20.72
CA ASN A 121 -27.41 -35.74 -20.46
C ASN A 121 -28.39 -35.26 -21.53
N GLN A 122 -28.25 -34.02 -22.01
CA GLN A 122 -29.04 -33.47 -23.11
C GLN A 122 -28.76 -34.23 -24.42
N ALA A 123 -27.49 -34.47 -24.76
CA ALA A 123 -27.10 -35.26 -25.93
C ALA A 123 -27.65 -36.68 -25.88
N LYS A 124 -27.59 -37.34 -24.70
CA LYS A 124 -28.18 -38.67 -24.51
C LYS A 124 -29.70 -38.65 -24.71
N LYS A 125 -30.40 -37.63 -24.17
CA LYS A 125 -31.84 -37.48 -24.36
C LYS A 125 -32.21 -37.23 -25.83
N ALA A 126 -31.46 -36.37 -26.51
CA ALA A 126 -31.65 -36.10 -27.94
C ALA A 126 -31.44 -37.37 -28.78
N ALA A 127 -30.40 -38.16 -28.52
CA ALA A 127 -30.17 -39.42 -29.23
C ALA A 127 -31.26 -40.47 -28.96
N GLN A 128 -31.86 -40.49 -27.76
CA GLN A 128 -32.84 -41.52 -27.39
C GLN A 128 -34.28 -41.19 -27.79
N PHE A 129 -34.60 -39.92 -28.02
CA PHE A 129 -35.95 -39.47 -28.39
C PHE A 129 -36.01 -38.72 -29.74
N GLY A 130 -34.88 -38.55 -30.44
CA GLY A 130 -34.77 -37.81 -31.70
C GLY A 130 -34.90 -38.64 -32.98
N GLU A 131 -35.03 -39.97 -32.90
CA GLU A 131 -35.25 -40.86 -34.06
C GLU A 131 -36.73 -41.22 -34.30
N VAL A 132 -37.71 -40.42 -33.84
CA VAL A 132 -39.16 -40.72 -34.02
C VAL A 132 -39.89 -39.72 -34.93
N GLU A 133 -39.18 -38.88 -35.69
CA GLU A 133 -39.79 -38.11 -36.77
C GLU A 133 -39.13 -38.42 -38.11
N GLU A 134 -39.49 -39.56 -38.71
CA GLU A 134 -39.56 -39.76 -40.17
C GLU A 134 -40.06 -41.19 -40.44
N THR A 135 -41.39 -41.38 -40.56
CA THR A 135 -42.06 -42.24 -41.57
C THR A 135 -43.56 -42.36 -41.26
N GLU A 136 -44.34 -41.28 -41.39
CA GLU A 136 -45.77 -41.41 -41.75
C GLU A 136 -46.16 -40.25 -42.66
N THR A 137 -45.86 -40.39 -43.96
CA THR A 137 -46.58 -39.65 -44.99
C THR A 137 -46.96 -40.59 -46.14
N LYS A 138 -48.29 -40.75 -46.26
CA LYS A 138 -49.10 -41.36 -47.34
C LYS A 138 -49.13 -42.88 -47.45
#